data_AF-A0A510NV13-F1
#
_entry.id   AF-A0A510NV13-F1
#
_cell.length_a   1.000
_cell.length_b   1.000
_cell.length_c   1.000
_cell.angle_alpha   90.00
_cell.angle_beta   90.00
_cell.angle_gamma   90.00
#
_symmetry.space_group_name_H-M   'P 1'
#
loop_
_entity.id
_entity.type
_entity.pdbx_description
1 polymer ?
#
loop_
_entity_poly.entity_id
_entity_poly.type
_entity_poly.pdbx_seq_one_letter_code
_entity_poly.pdbx_strand_id
1 'polypeptide(L)'
;MIQAISAFKAVLACGYTPGDIIIGGDSAGGHLALSLLSHLHHPRPEDDLSINLDSHLCGCFVVSPLLSLNSLTTRSYRQRFSVDSLSYKTIREWGSHLIDYSPWREEISQGLGWGMALDVPESWWQDLKIVDHILVTGGHEELFRDHIAQFVEVLRRKSSVDLTAYIALDEAHDGPLMDFRAHRQPGTSTNTVTEWIISTFSNTGTSEV
;
A
#
# COMPACT_ATOMS: atom_id res chain seq x y z
N MET A 1 10.01 -7.98 -1.88
CA MET A 1 10.59 -6.77 -1.26
C MET A 1 11.99 -6.43 -1.77
N ILE A 2 12.97 -7.36 -1.77
CA ILE A 2 14.37 -7.10 -2.21
C ILE A 2 14.47 -6.37 -3.57
N GLN A 3 13.68 -6.79 -4.56
CA GLN A 3 13.64 -6.13 -5.87
C GLN A 3 13.11 -4.69 -5.80
N ALA A 4 12.13 -4.40 -4.94
CA ALA A 4 11.61 -3.05 -4.73
C ALA A 4 12.66 -2.16 -4.05
N ILE A 5 13.39 -2.68 -3.06
CA ILE A 5 14.53 -1.99 -2.44
C ILE A 5 15.60 -1.67 -3.49
N SER A 6 15.93 -2.63 -4.34
CA SER A 6 16.94 -2.45 -5.41
C SER A 6 16.50 -1.40 -6.44
N ALA A 7 15.24 -1.43 -6.86
CA ALA A 7 14.68 -0.43 -7.77
C ALA A 7 14.68 0.96 -7.15
N PHE A 8 14.30 1.07 -5.87
CA PHE A 8 14.32 2.33 -5.14
C PHE A 8 15.74 2.90 -5.01
N LYS A 9 16.73 2.06 -4.67
CA LYS A 9 18.16 2.44 -4.67
C LYS A 9 18.62 2.94 -6.04
N ALA A 10 18.16 2.30 -7.12
CA ALA A 10 18.49 2.73 -8.48
C ALA A 10 17.89 4.11 -8.81
N VAL A 11 16.65 4.40 -8.39
CA VAL A 11 16.04 5.72 -8.55
C VAL A 11 16.84 6.80 -7.80
N LEU A 12 17.23 6.54 -6.55
CA LEU A 12 18.11 7.45 -5.80
C LEU A 12 19.46 7.66 -6.51
N ALA A 13 20.05 6.59 -7.06
CA ALA A 13 21.31 6.67 -7.80
C ALA A 13 21.20 7.45 -9.12
N CYS A 14 19.99 7.62 -9.67
CA CYS A 14 19.73 8.52 -10.79
C CYS A 14 19.69 10.01 -10.41
N GLY A 15 19.83 10.33 -9.13
CA GLY A 15 19.90 11.71 -8.62
C GLY A 15 18.56 12.29 -8.15
N TYR A 16 17.50 11.49 -8.09
CA TYR A 16 16.22 11.90 -7.49
C TYR A 16 16.35 11.94 -5.97
N THR A 17 15.82 12.98 -5.34
CA THR A 17 15.73 13.05 -3.88
C THR A 17 14.47 12.34 -3.39
N PRO A 18 14.37 11.92 -2.12
CA PRO A 18 13.15 11.29 -1.59
C PRO A 18 11.89 12.14 -1.79
N GLY A 19 12.01 13.47 -1.67
CA GLY A 19 10.93 14.42 -1.92
C GLY A 19 10.45 14.50 -3.38
N ASP A 20 11.18 13.90 -4.33
CA ASP A 20 10.80 13.78 -5.74
C ASP A 20 10.15 12.42 -6.06
N ILE A 21 9.93 11.57 -5.05
CA ILE A 21 9.54 10.18 -5.27
C ILE A 21 8.19 9.89 -4.63
N ILE A 22 7.25 9.44 -5.48
CA ILE A 22 6.04 8.74 -5.06
C ILE A 22 6.22 7.26 -5.37
N ILE A 23 5.95 6.40 -4.39
CA ILE A 23 5.86 4.94 -4.60
C ILE A 23 4.39 4.51 -4.59
N GLY A 24 4.06 3.42 -5.26
CA GLY A 24 2.69 2.93 -5.19
C GLY A 24 2.41 1.72 -6.07
N GLY A 25 1.20 1.21 -5.95
CA GLY A 25 0.72 0.08 -6.72
C GLY A 25 -0.67 -0.39 -6.32
N ASP A 26 -1.22 -1.29 -7.12
CA ASP A 26 -2.53 -1.91 -6.93
C ASP A 26 -2.40 -3.32 -6.35
N SER A 27 -3.38 -3.79 -5.57
CA SER A 27 -3.46 -5.19 -5.12
C SER A 27 -2.17 -5.71 -4.47
N ALA A 28 -1.51 -6.70 -5.08
CA ALA A 28 -0.22 -7.23 -4.65
C ALA A 28 0.95 -6.22 -4.81
N GLY A 29 0.84 -5.29 -5.76
CA GLY A 29 1.73 -4.14 -5.91
C GLY A 29 1.51 -3.10 -4.80
N GLY A 30 0.28 -2.90 -4.35
CA GLY A 30 -0.03 -2.10 -3.16
C GLY A 30 0.57 -2.71 -1.90
N HIS A 31 0.47 -4.03 -1.73
CA HIS A 31 1.23 -4.78 -0.72
C HIS A 31 2.73 -4.50 -0.82
N LEU A 32 3.32 -4.59 -2.02
CA LEU A 32 4.76 -4.40 -2.21
C LEU A 32 5.21 -2.97 -1.89
N ALA A 33 4.40 -1.97 -2.24
CA ALA A 33 4.64 -0.57 -1.89
C ALA A 33 4.63 -0.37 -0.37
N LEU A 34 3.67 -0.97 0.34
CA LEU A 34 3.63 -0.93 1.81
C LEU A 34 4.76 -1.72 2.46
N SER A 35 5.20 -2.84 1.88
CA SER A 35 6.40 -3.56 2.33
C SER A 35 7.65 -2.70 2.21
N LEU A 36 7.83 -2.00 1.09
CA LEU A 36 8.94 -1.06 0.93
C LEU A 36 8.83 0.09 1.93
N LEU A 37 7.65 0.69 2.09
CA LEU A 37 7.41 1.75 3.06
C LEU A 37 7.70 1.30 4.49
N SER A 38 7.29 0.08 4.84
CA SER A 38 7.58 -0.55 6.12
C SER A 38 9.08 -0.76 6.34
N HIS A 39 9.84 -1.12 5.30
CA HIS A 39 11.30 -1.26 5.38
C HIS A 39 11.98 0.10 5.53
N LEU A 40 11.48 1.14 4.87
CA LEU A 40 12.03 2.49 5.02
C LEU A 40 11.73 3.06 6.42
N HIS A 41 10.57 2.76 6.99
CA HIS A 41 10.21 3.17 8.37
C HIS A 41 10.94 2.35 9.43
N HIS A 42 11.01 1.03 9.24
CA HIS A 42 11.71 0.08 10.11
C HIS A 42 12.73 -0.71 9.29
N PRO A 43 13.98 -0.22 9.17
CA PRO A 43 15.02 -0.88 8.39
C PRO A 43 15.22 -2.32 8.84
N ARG A 44 15.20 -3.22 7.86
CA ARG A 44 15.66 -4.59 8.08
C ARG A 44 17.15 -4.61 8.46
N PRO A 45 17.57 -5.53 9.35
CA PRO A 45 18.92 -5.58 9.89
C PRO A 45 19.99 -6.01 8.87
N GLU A 46 19.62 -6.55 7.71
CA GLU A 46 20.56 -6.92 6.66
C GLU A 46 21.24 -5.68 6.04
N ASP A 47 22.57 -5.58 6.20
CA ASP A 47 23.37 -4.40 5.83
C ASP A 47 23.22 -3.98 4.35
N ASP A 48 23.09 -4.94 3.43
CA ASP A 48 22.95 -4.69 1.99
C ASP A 48 21.57 -4.13 1.61
N LEU A 49 20.60 -4.19 2.51
CA LEU A 49 19.23 -3.69 2.31
C LEU A 49 19.02 -2.29 2.90
N SER A 50 19.93 -1.82 3.76
CA SER A 50 19.79 -0.51 4.41
C SER A 50 19.74 0.63 3.39
N ILE A 51 18.86 1.59 3.66
CA ILE A 51 18.69 2.84 2.91
C ILE A 51 18.61 3.96 3.92
N ASN A 52 19.55 4.90 3.86
CA ASN A 52 19.47 6.11 4.66
C ASN A 52 18.75 7.20 3.85
N LEU A 53 17.70 7.76 4.41
CA LEU A 53 16.92 8.82 3.79
C LEU A 53 17.13 10.11 4.56
N ASP A 54 17.66 11.12 3.86
CA ASP A 54 17.91 12.45 4.44
C ASP A 54 16.64 13.32 4.45
N SER A 55 15.54 12.84 3.85
CA SER A 55 14.22 13.49 3.79
C SER A 55 13.11 12.44 3.59
N HIS A 56 11.86 12.87 3.63
CA HIS A 56 10.70 11.99 3.46
C HIS A 56 10.37 11.76 2.00
N LEU A 57 9.67 10.65 1.72
CA LEU A 57 9.04 10.45 0.43
C LEU A 57 7.91 11.46 0.21
N CYS A 58 7.82 11.94 -1.03
CA CYS A 58 6.70 12.79 -1.47
C CYS A 58 5.35 12.13 -1.20
N GLY A 59 5.23 10.84 -1.50
CA GLY A 59 3.99 10.14 -1.22
C GLY A 59 4.03 8.63 -1.41
N CYS A 60 2.98 7.97 -0.92
CA CYS A 60 2.69 6.57 -1.20
C CYS A 60 1.22 6.41 -1.56
N PHE A 61 0.91 5.82 -2.73
CA PHE A 61 -0.48 5.50 -3.07
C PHE A 61 -0.69 3.99 -3.20
N VAL A 62 -1.82 3.50 -2.71
CA VAL A 62 -2.20 2.10 -2.84
C VAL A 62 -3.66 1.97 -3.28
N VAL A 63 -3.89 1.11 -4.27
CA VAL A 63 -5.22 0.84 -4.85
C VAL A 63 -5.62 -0.59 -4.52
N SER A 64 -6.76 -0.80 -3.89
CA SER A 64 -7.26 -2.12 -3.48
C SER A 64 -6.17 -3.03 -2.86
N PRO A 65 -5.34 -2.57 -1.89
CA PRO A 65 -4.15 -3.32 -1.49
C PRO A 65 -4.46 -4.65 -0.79
N LEU A 66 -3.63 -5.67 -1.05
CA LEU A 66 -3.56 -6.86 -0.20
C LEU A 66 -2.90 -6.49 1.13
N LEU A 67 -3.64 -6.62 2.24
CA LEU A 67 -3.18 -6.12 3.56
C LEU A 67 -2.97 -7.19 4.63
N SER A 68 -3.60 -8.36 4.48
CA SER A 68 -3.51 -9.47 5.43
C SER A 68 -3.66 -10.80 4.72
N LEU A 69 -2.86 -11.78 5.14
CA LEU A 69 -3.01 -13.20 4.85
C LEU A 69 -3.19 -14.05 6.11
N ASN A 70 -3.01 -13.48 7.31
CA ASN A 70 -3.19 -14.20 8.57
C ASN A 70 -4.66 -14.26 8.99
N SER A 71 -5.44 -13.20 8.74
CA SER A 71 -6.85 -13.11 9.14
C SER A 71 -7.77 -12.85 7.95
N LEU A 72 -8.16 -13.92 7.25
CA LEU A 72 -9.13 -13.85 6.15
C LEU A 72 -10.57 -14.05 6.64
N THR A 73 -10.93 -13.33 7.72
CA THR A 73 -12.17 -13.60 8.49
C THR A 73 -13.09 -12.38 8.62
N THR A 74 -12.78 -11.26 7.96
CA THR A 74 -13.67 -10.10 7.95
C THR A 74 -14.97 -10.39 7.19
N ARG A 75 -15.95 -9.47 7.28
CA ARG A 75 -17.29 -9.70 6.71
C ARG A 75 -17.22 -9.77 5.19
N SER A 76 -16.38 -8.96 4.53
CA SER A 76 -16.18 -8.99 3.09
C SER A 76 -15.77 -10.39 2.59
N TYR A 77 -14.91 -11.12 3.29
CA TYR A 77 -14.51 -12.49 2.89
C TYR A 77 -15.62 -13.55 3.02
N ARG A 78 -16.69 -13.25 3.76
CA ARG A 78 -17.88 -14.12 3.87
C ARG A 78 -19.02 -13.66 2.97
N GLN A 79 -18.94 -12.45 2.42
CA GLN A 79 -19.92 -11.93 1.49
C GLN A 79 -19.65 -12.46 0.09
N ARG A 80 -20.73 -12.65 -0.66
CA ARG A 80 -20.63 -12.90 -2.09
C ARG A 80 -20.74 -11.55 -2.80
N PHE A 81 -19.65 -11.12 -3.41
CA PHE A 81 -19.67 -10.02 -4.37
C PHE A 81 -20.01 -10.58 -5.75
N SER A 82 -20.93 -9.94 -6.45
CA SER A 82 -21.38 -10.44 -7.75
C SER A 82 -20.43 -10.10 -8.89
N VAL A 83 -19.55 -9.12 -8.67
CA VAL A 83 -18.69 -8.49 -9.68
C VAL A 83 -17.20 -8.52 -9.33
N ASP A 84 -16.82 -8.97 -8.14
CA ASP A 84 -15.42 -9.03 -7.74
C ASP A 84 -14.67 -10.16 -8.47
N SER A 85 -13.48 -9.82 -8.95
CA SER A 85 -12.54 -10.77 -9.58
C SER A 85 -11.84 -11.65 -8.56
N LEU A 86 -11.83 -11.25 -7.27
CA LEU A 86 -11.23 -12.01 -6.19
C LEU A 86 -12.23 -12.93 -5.49
N SER A 87 -11.70 -14.04 -4.96
CA SER A 87 -12.44 -14.93 -4.09
C SER A 87 -11.57 -15.37 -2.90
N TYR A 88 -12.20 -15.78 -1.80
CA TYR A 88 -11.50 -16.33 -0.65
C TYR A 88 -10.56 -17.49 -1.04
N LYS A 89 -11.01 -18.36 -1.96
CA LYS A 89 -10.19 -19.48 -2.45
C LYS A 89 -8.95 -18.98 -3.18
N THR A 90 -9.12 -18.03 -4.09
CA THR A 90 -8.05 -17.41 -4.87
C THR A 90 -6.99 -16.78 -3.95
N ILE A 91 -7.43 -15.97 -2.97
CA ILE A 91 -6.51 -15.31 -2.03
C ILE A 91 -5.78 -16.30 -1.15
N ARG A 92 -6.41 -17.40 -0.73
CA ARG A 92 -5.71 -18.45 0.02
C ARG A 92 -4.65 -19.16 -0.80
N GLU A 93 -4.96 -19.50 -2.04
CA GLU A 93 -4.03 -20.18 -2.94
C GLU A 93 -2.83 -19.27 -3.29
N TRP A 94 -3.08 -18.06 -3.76
CA TRP A 94 -2.01 -17.09 -4.06
C TRP A 94 -1.23 -16.70 -2.81
N GLY A 95 -1.92 -16.56 -1.67
CA GLY A 95 -1.31 -16.31 -0.39
C GLY A 95 -0.32 -17.38 0.02
N SER A 96 -0.66 -18.67 -0.13
CA SER A 96 0.28 -19.77 0.14
C SER A 96 1.55 -19.69 -0.72
N HIS A 97 1.41 -19.39 -2.01
CA HIS A 97 2.57 -19.22 -2.90
C HIS A 97 3.48 -18.05 -2.48
N LEU A 98 2.91 -16.98 -1.91
CA LEU A 98 3.67 -15.84 -1.42
C LEU A 98 4.42 -16.16 -0.12
N ILE A 99 3.79 -16.89 0.82
CA ILE A 99 4.28 -16.96 2.21
C ILE A 99 5.01 -18.26 2.57
N ASP A 100 4.71 -19.39 1.91
CA ASP A 100 5.15 -20.71 2.38
C ASP A 100 6.68 -20.90 2.36
N TYR A 101 7.37 -20.15 1.51
CA TYR A 101 8.83 -20.15 1.39
C TYR A 101 9.46 -18.81 1.79
N SER A 102 8.81 -18.10 2.71
CA SER A 102 9.23 -16.79 3.19
C SER A 102 9.38 -16.77 4.71
N PRO A 103 10.19 -15.86 5.28
CA PRO A 103 10.30 -15.67 6.73
C PRO A 103 9.05 -15.04 7.36
N TRP A 104 8.01 -14.73 6.57
CA TRP A 104 6.86 -13.92 6.99
C TRP A 104 6.20 -14.39 8.29
N ARG A 105 5.97 -15.71 8.46
CA ARG A 105 5.33 -16.26 9.67
C ARG A 105 6.16 -16.05 10.93
N GLU A 106 7.48 -16.18 10.82
CA GLU A 106 8.41 -15.94 11.92
C GLU A 106 8.45 -14.45 12.26
N GLU A 107 8.50 -13.59 11.25
CA GLU A 107 8.53 -12.13 11.41
C GLU A 107 7.28 -11.59 12.11
N ILE A 108 6.08 -11.98 11.67
CA ILE A 108 4.85 -11.51 12.33
C ILE A 108 4.72 -12.05 13.76
N SER A 109 5.29 -13.23 14.06
CA SER A 109 5.32 -13.76 15.43
C SER A 109 6.17 -12.91 16.38
N GLN A 110 7.12 -12.15 15.81
CA GLN A 110 7.97 -11.19 16.51
C GLN A 110 7.41 -9.76 16.41
N GLY A 111 6.25 -9.58 15.78
CA GLY A 111 5.62 -8.28 15.55
C GLY A 111 6.26 -7.45 14.43
N LEU A 112 7.00 -8.08 13.51
CA LEU A 112 7.75 -7.41 12.43
C LEU A 112 6.94 -7.37 11.12
N GLY A 113 6.65 -6.15 10.65
CA GLY A 113 5.58 -5.87 9.67
C GLY A 113 5.98 -5.71 8.22
N TRP A 114 7.11 -6.27 7.79
CA TRP A 114 7.60 -6.09 6.41
C TRP A 114 6.75 -6.79 5.34
N GLY A 115 6.02 -7.85 5.70
CA GLY A 115 5.29 -8.66 4.72
C GLY A 115 3.81 -8.33 4.57
N MET A 116 3.08 -8.01 5.64
CA MET A 116 1.65 -7.70 5.57
C MET A 116 1.29 -6.62 6.58
N ALA A 117 0.70 -5.52 6.10
CA ALA A 117 0.51 -4.32 6.89
C ALA A 117 -0.42 -4.48 8.11
N LEU A 118 -1.39 -5.41 8.03
CA LEU A 118 -2.35 -5.66 9.11
C LEU A 118 -2.07 -6.89 9.95
N ASP A 119 -1.06 -7.69 9.60
CA ASP A 119 -0.72 -8.92 10.33
C ASP A 119 0.29 -8.67 11.46
N VAL A 120 0.42 -7.42 11.88
CA VAL A 120 1.32 -6.95 12.92
C VAL A 120 0.63 -5.98 13.88
N PRO A 121 1.21 -5.71 15.07
CA PRO A 121 0.66 -4.74 15.99
C PRO A 121 0.49 -3.37 15.32
N GLU A 122 -0.62 -2.68 15.59
CA GLU A 122 -0.87 -1.34 15.02
C GLU A 122 0.27 -0.35 15.30
N SER A 123 0.98 -0.52 16.43
CA SER A 123 2.15 0.30 16.80
C SER A 123 3.30 0.22 15.80
N TRP A 124 3.31 -0.76 14.89
CA TRP A 124 4.25 -0.80 13.77
C TRP A 124 4.16 0.47 12.91
N TRP A 125 2.96 1.02 12.76
CA TRP A 125 2.70 2.24 12.00
C TRP A 125 2.73 3.51 12.86
N GLN A 126 3.24 3.41 14.11
CA GLN A 126 3.35 4.56 14.99
C GLN A 126 4.34 5.58 14.42
N ASP A 127 3.96 6.85 14.46
CA ASP A 127 4.80 8.00 14.07
C ASP A 127 5.48 7.79 12.71
N LEU A 128 4.72 7.30 11.72
CA LEU A 128 5.20 7.12 10.34
C LEU A 128 5.63 8.47 9.75
N LYS A 129 6.95 8.71 9.72
CA LYS A 129 7.56 9.96 9.25
C LYS A 129 8.26 9.83 7.91
N ILE A 130 8.40 8.61 7.37
CA ILE A 130 9.22 8.40 6.18
C ILE A 130 8.54 8.84 4.87
N VAL A 131 7.29 9.30 4.94
CA VAL A 131 6.47 9.75 3.83
C VAL A 131 5.53 10.86 4.29
N ASP A 132 5.32 11.88 3.46
CA ASP A 132 4.47 13.03 3.81
C ASP A 132 2.98 12.77 3.54
N HIS A 133 2.67 12.15 2.40
CA HIS A 133 1.29 11.92 1.97
C HIS A 133 1.01 10.44 1.66
N ILE A 134 -0.16 9.94 2.09
CA ILE A 134 -0.63 8.59 1.72
C ILE A 134 -2.02 8.66 1.09
N LEU A 135 -2.20 7.99 -0.04
CA LEU A 135 -3.50 7.70 -0.62
C LEU A 135 -3.82 6.22 -0.49
N VAL A 136 -4.98 5.90 0.08
CA VAL A 136 -5.54 4.56 0.09
C VAL A 136 -6.87 4.55 -0.65
N THR A 137 -6.97 3.78 -1.73
CA THR A 137 -8.24 3.58 -2.44
C THR A 137 -8.67 2.12 -2.47
N GLY A 138 -9.95 1.87 -2.75
CA GLY A 138 -10.51 0.55 -2.96
C GLY A 138 -11.98 0.60 -3.35
N GLY A 139 -12.52 -0.54 -3.79
CA GLY A 139 -13.95 -0.70 -4.09
C GLY A 139 -14.79 -1.08 -2.86
N HIS A 140 -16.07 -0.76 -2.88
CA HIS A 140 -17.03 -1.25 -1.89
C HIS A 140 -17.49 -2.69 -2.20
N GLU A 141 -17.48 -3.05 -3.48
CA GLU A 141 -17.86 -4.37 -3.99
C GLU A 141 -16.63 -5.29 -4.14
N GLU A 142 -15.69 -5.21 -3.19
CA GLU A 142 -14.48 -6.02 -3.19
C GLU A 142 -14.19 -6.77 -1.88
N LEU A 143 -13.45 -7.86 -2.01
CA LEU A 143 -13.06 -8.78 -0.95
C LEU A 143 -12.16 -8.10 0.11
N PHE A 144 -11.28 -7.19 -0.31
CA PHE A 144 -10.33 -6.50 0.58
C PHE A 144 -10.92 -5.31 1.33
N ARG A 145 -12.13 -4.85 0.99
CA ARG A 145 -12.76 -3.64 1.55
C ARG A 145 -12.61 -3.49 3.07
N ASP A 146 -12.96 -4.54 3.82
CA ASP A 146 -12.94 -4.45 5.29
C ASP A 146 -11.51 -4.32 5.84
N HIS A 147 -10.52 -4.94 5.19
CA HIS A 147 -9.11 -4.74 5.54
C HIS A 147 -8.63 -3.34 5.16
N ILE A 148 -9.03 -2.81 4.01
CA ILE A 148 -8.68 -1.45 3.60
C ILE A 148 -9.22 -0.44 4.62
N ALA A 149 -10.49 -0.56 5.00
CA ALA A 149 -11.09 0.25 6.04
C ALA A 149 -10.32 0.13 7.37
N GLN A 150 -9.94 -1.10 7.76
CA GLN A 150 -9.13 -1.32 8.96
C GLN A 150 -7.77 -0.61 8.89
N PHE A 151 -7.06 -0.69 7.76
CA PHE A 151 -5.74 -0.09 7.60
C PHE A 151 -5.80 1.45 7.60
N VAL A 152 -6.79 2.04 6.94
CA VAL A 152 -7.05 3.49 7.01
C VAL A 152 -7.23 3.93 8.46
N GLU A 153 -8.01 3.17 9.23
CA GLU A 153 -8.24 3.46 10.64
C GLU A 153 -6.98 3.27 11.51
N VAL A 154 -6.10 2.32 11.19
CA VAL A 154 -4.79 2.16 11.83
C VAL A 154 -3.92 3.40 11.59
N LEU A 155 -3.79 3.84 10.33
CA LEU A 155 -2.98 5.02 9.99
C LEU A 155 -3.50 6.28 10.70
N ARG A 156 -4.83 6.50 10.72
CA ARG A 156 -5.45 7.62 11.45
C ARG A 156 -5.16 7.61 12.95
N ARG A 157 -5.12 6.42 13.57
CA ARG A 157 -4.86 6.29 15.02
C ARG A 157 -3.39 6.38 15.38
N LYS A 158 -2.50 5.93 14.51
CA LYS A 158 -1.09 5.66 14.85
C LYS A 158 -0.10 6.62 14.21
N SER A 159 -0.49 7.33 13.16
CA SER A 159 0.40 8.25 12.45
C SER A 159 -0.21 9.64 12.34
N SER A 160 0.63 10.62 12.02
CA SER A 160 0.22 11.98 11.67
C SER A 160 0.42 12.28 10.17
N VAL A 161 0.52 11.23 9.35
CA VAL A 161 0.71 11.35 7.90
C VAL A 161 -0.52 12.02 7.28
N ASP A 162 -0.34 12.80 6.22
CA ASP A 162 -1.47 13.34 5.47
C ASP A 162 -2.15 12.22 4.68
N LEU A 163 -3.23 11.68 5.26
CA LEU A 163 -3.93 10.51 4.75
C LEU A 163 -5.19 10.90 3.98
N THR A 164 -5.20 10.61 2.68
CA THR A 164 -6.39 10.59 1.84
C THR A 164 -6.90 9.15 1.70
N ALA A 165 -8.20 8.93 1.92
CA ALA A 165 -8.82 7.62 1.73
C ALA A 165 -10.09 7.75 0.87
N TYR A 166 -10.21 6.91 -0.16
CA TYR A 166 -11.35 6.91 -1.07
C TYR A 166 -11.84 5.48 -1.35
N ILE A 167 -13.03 5.14 -0.83
CA ILE A 167 -13.67 3.84 -1.08
C ILE A 167 -14.86 4.06 -2.02
N ALA A 168 -14.72 3.63 -3.27
CA ALA A 168 -15.73 3.83 -4.31
C ALA A 168 -16.90 2.86 -4.12
N LEU A 169 -18.13 3.38 -4.05
CA LEU A 169 -19.34 2.58 -3.77
C LEU A 169 -19.68 1.59 -4.89
N ASP A 170 -19.34 1.91 -6.12
CA ASP A 170 -19.72 1.23 -7.35
C ASP A 170 -18.55 0.48 -8.03
N GLU A 171 -17.41 0.36 -7.34
CA GLU A 171 -16.25 -0.35 -7.85
C GLU A 171 -15.99 -1.66 -7.10
N ALA A 172 -15.47 -2.63 -7.84
CA ALA A 172 -14.89 -3.85 -7.33
C ALA A 172 -13.35 -3.73 -7.27
N HIS A 173 -12.69 -4.86 -7.01
CA HIS A 173 -11.23 -4.93 -6.90
C HIS A 173 -10.52 -4.38 -8.15
N ASP A 174 -9.53 -3.50 -7.94
CA ASP A 174 -8.74 -2.82 -8.97
C ASP A 174 -9.57 -2.02 -10.00
N GLY A 175 -10.63 -1.32 -9.55
CA GLY A 175 -11.51 -0.50 -10.40
C GLY A 175 -10.80 0.27 -11.54
N PRO A 176 -9.78 1.11 -11.26
CA PRO A 176 -9.01 1.81 -12.29
C PRO A 176 -8.39 0.91 -13.36
N LEU A 177 -7.80 -0.23 -12.97
CA LEU A 177 -7.20 -1.19 -13.90
C LEU A 177 -8.27 -1.87 -14.74
N MET A 178 -9.42 -2.20 -14.14
CA MET A 178 -10.54 -2.85 -14.83
C MET A 178 -11.17 -1.94 -15.88
N ASP A 179 -11.38 -0.66 -15.55
CA ASP A 179 -11.84 0.34 -16.53
C ASP A 179 -10.86 0.47 -17.69
N PHE A 180 -9.56 0.60 -17.40
CA PHE A 180 -8.52 0.68 -18.43
C PHE A 180 -8.51 -0.56 -19.34
N ARG A 181 -8.54 -1.76 -18.76
CA ARG A 181 -8.57 -3.04 -19.50
C ARG A 181 -9.82 -3.20 -20.36
N ALA A 182 -10.95 -2.68 -19.90
CA ALA A 182 -12.21 -2.69 -20.64
C ALA A 182 -12.35 -1.55 -21.67
N HIS A 183 -11.31 -0.72 -21.84
CA HIS A 183 -11.34 0.49 -22.67
C HIS A 183 -12.48 1.45 -22.30
N ARG A 184 -12.81 1.51 -21.01
CA ARG A 184 -13.77 2.47 -20.46
C ARG A 184 -13.06 3.79 -20.18
N GLN A 185 -13.85 4.86 -20.08
CA GLN A 185 -13.33 6.15 -19.64
C GLN A 185 -12.87 6.06 -18.18
N PRO A 186 -11.86 6.83 -17.77
CA PRO A 186 -11.43 6.90 -16.36
C PRO A 186 -12.61 7.16 -15.42
N GLY A 187 -12.86 6.22 -14.52
CA GLY A 187 -13.82 6.37 -13.42
C GLY A 187 -13.32 7.32 -12.33
N THR A 188 -14.15 7.52 -11.29
CA THR A 188 -13.85 8.44 -10.18
C THR A 188 -12.57 8.05 -9.46
N SER A 189 -12.33 6.76 -9.17
CA SER A 189 -11.08 6.34 -8.52
C SER A 189 -9.84 6.68 -9.35
N THR A 190 -9.91 6.55 -10.68
CA THR A 190 -8.78 6.90 -11.56
C THR A 190 -8.48 8.39 -11.49
N ASN A 191 -9.52 9.23 -11.51
CA ASN A 191 -9.37 10.68 -11.38
C ASN A 191 -8.83 11.04 -10.00
N THR A 192 -9.35 10.44 -8.92
CA THR A 192 -8.85 10.66 -7.55
C THR A 192 -7.36 10.33 -7.41
N VAL A 193 -6.92 9.18 -7.93
CA VAL A 193 -5.49 8.82 -7.90
C VAL A 193 -4.66 9.81 -8.72
N THR A 194 -5.12 10.17 -9.91
CA THR A 194 -4.40 11.07 -10.82
C THR A 194 -4.26 12.48 -10.22
N GLU A 195 -5.36 13.04 -9.73
CA GLU A 195 -5.39 14.37 -9.11
C GLU A 195 -4.54 14.40 -7.84
N TRP A 196 -4.62 13.35 -7.02
CA TRP A 196 -3.79 13.22 -5.83
C TRP A 196 -2.31 13.26 -6.21
N ILE A 197 -1.85 12.39 -7.13
CA ILE A 197 -0.44 12.35 -7.60
C ILE A 197 0.03 13.74 -8.09
N ILE A 198 -0.77 14.39 -8.94
CA ILE A 198 -0.43 15.72 -9.48
C ILE A 198 -0.31 16.75 -8.36
N SER A 199 -1.24 16.75 -7.41
CA SER A 199 -1.25 17.69 -6.30
C SER A 199 -0.08 17.48 -5.34
N THR A 200 0.29 16.22 -5.07
CA THR A 200 1.41 15.87 -4.19
C THR A 200 2.72 16.42 -4.73
N PHE A 201 2.99 16.28 -6.02
CA PHE A 201 4.18 16.88 -6.65
C PHE A 201 4.11 18.41 -6.80
N SER A 202 2.92 19.01 -6.83
CA SER A 202 2.77 20.46 -6.99
C SER A 202 2.96 21.21 -5.67
N ASN A 203 2.63 20.59 -4.54
CA ASN A 203 2.69 21.21 -3.21
C ASN A 203 4.10 21.21 -2.60
N THR A 204 5.04 20.43 -3.13
CA THR A 204 6.44 20.43 -2.69
C THR A 204 7.22 21.67 -3.15
N GLY A 205 6.65 22.47 -4.07
CA GLY A 205 7.30 23.66 -4.66
C GLY A 205 7.06 25.01 -3.96
N THR A 206 6.26 25.08 -2.88
CA THR A 206 5.88 26.36 -2.23
C THR A 206 6.62 26.68 -0.92
N SER A 207 7.67 25.95 -0.59
CA SER A 207 8.50 26.20 0.60
C SER A 207 9.75 27.01 0.28
N GLU A 208 9.63 28.12 -0.45
CA GLU A 208 10.68 29.15 -0.56
C GLU A 208 10.12 30.40 -1.27
N VAL A 209 9.64 31.39 -0.50
CA VAL A 209 9.91 32.86 -0.60
C VAL A 209 9.53 33.52 0.73
#